data_AF-A0A7J4QJU8-F1
#
_entry.id   AF-A0A7J4QJU8-F1
#
_cell.length_a   1.000
_cell.length_b   1.000
_cell.length_c   1.000
_cell.angle_alpha   90.00
_cell.angle_beta   90.00
_cell.angle_gamma   90.00
#
_symmetry.space_group_name_H-M   'P 1'
#
loop_
_entity.id
_entity.type
_entity.pdbx_description
1 polymer ?
#
loop_
_entity_poly.entity_id
_entity_poly.type
_entity_poly.pdbx_seq_one_letter_code
_entity_poly.pdbx_strand_id
1 'polypeptide(L)'
;AYSCVAALAVPLEPSTELPVASREDDAPESPSTGTQNVFRQIAIKPVAKTTGQRRRGSREKKGGGRQKQVKKLNRQKYLEYKYAARDMLADPGVPEEHRSNLLGQIWAKGERISYEAALEYIEEKEAEGILPATVAADLQRFLRRLETRR
;
A
#
# COMPACT_ATOMS: atom_id res chain seq x y z
N ALA A 1 15.82 -24.35 44.88
CA ALA A 1 14.68 -23.44 45.10
C ALA A 1 14.81 -22.30 44.10
N TYR A 2 14.05 -22.32 43.00
CA TYR A 2 13.99 -21.22 42.06
C TYR A 2 12.70 -20.46 42.30
N SER A 3 12.85 -19.24 42.80
CA SER A 3 11.76 -18.34 43.17
C SER A 3 11.02 -17.86 41.92
N CYS A 4 9.70 -18.09 41.90
CA CYS A 4 8.76 -17.38 41.05
C CYS A 4 8.86 -15.87 41.33
N VAL A 5 8.91 -15.05 40.27
CA VAL A 5 8.70 -13.61 40.38
C VAL A 5 7.45 -13.24 39.61
N ALA A 6 6.61 -12.52 40.32
CA ALA A 6 5.20 -12.30 40.09
C ALA A 6 4.91 -11.26 39.01
N ALA A 7 3.72 -11.41 38.43
CA ALA A 7 3.04 -10.44 37.58
C ALA A 7 2.59 -9.20 38.38
N LEU A 8 2.71 -8.01 37.77
CA LEU A 8 1.97 -6.79 38.13
C LEU A 8 1.61 -6.11 36.80
N ALA A 9 0.36 -6.20 36.34
CA ALA A 9 -0.80 -5.37 36.72
C ALA A 9 -0.74 -3.96 36.09
N VAL A 10 -1.38 -3.83 34.93
CA VAL A 10 -1.71 -2.58 34.25
C VAL A 10 -2.95 -1.98 34.92
N PRO A 11 -2.93 -0.71 35.36
CA PRO A 11 -4.13 -0.04 35.85
C PRO A 11 -4.99 0.53 34.70
N LEU A 12 -6.30 0.27 34.83
CA LEU A 12 -7.45 0.76 34.07
C LEU A 12 -7.86 2.19 34.51
N GLU A 13 -8.19 3.03 33.51
CA GLU A 13 -9.29 4.04 33.44
C GLU A 13 -9.28 5.21 34.47
N PRO A 14 -9.97 6.37 34.29
CA PRO A 14 -11.23 6.53 33.54
C PRO A 14 -11.55 7.90 32.86
N SER A 15 -12.69 7.89 32.17
CA SER A 15 -13.72 8.95 32.08
C SER A 15 -13.50 10.18 31.18
N THR A 16 -14.19 10.11 30.04
CA THR A 16 -14.85 11.20 29.32
C THR A 16 -15.85 11.97 30.20
N GLU A 17 -15.73 13.30 30.25
CA GLU A 17 -16.75 14.20 30.78
C GLU A 17 -16.94 15.38 29.81
N LEU A 18 -18.09 15.46 29.16
CA LEU A 18 -18.61 16.68 28.55
C LEU A 18 -20.01 16.96 29.14
N PRO A 19 -20.29 18.21 29.56
CA PRO A 19 -21.46 18.54 30.35
C PRO A 19 -22.74 18.77 29.53
N VAL A 20 -23.83 18.64 30.30
CA VAL A 20 -25.28 18.67 30.03
C VAL A 20 -25.82 20.07 29.67
N ALA A 21 -27.05 20.06 29.10
CA ALA A 21 -28.08 21.12 29.00
C ALA A 21 -28.23 21.72 27.59
N SER A 22 -29.41 21.91 27.01
CA SER A 22 -30.79 21.89 27.51
C SER A 22 -31.76 21.69 26.33
N ARG A 23 -32.90 21.03 26.60
CA ARG A 23 -34.13 21.10 25.82
C ARG A 23 -34.83 22.42 26.14
N GLU A 24 -35.34 23.12 25.13
CA GLU A 24 -36.58 23.88 25.24
C GLU A 24 -37.37 23.75 23.92
N ASP A 25 -38.63 23.36 24.09
CA ASP A 25 -39.72 23.35 23.13
C ASP A 25 -40.09 24.78 22.69
N ASP A 26 -40.47 24.98 21.42
CA ASP A 26 -41.60 25.86 21.11
C ASP A 26 -42.18 25.53 19.73
N ALA A 27 -43.44 25.12 19.72
CA ALA A 27 -44.31 25.04 18.56
C ALA A 27 -45.18 26.30 18.53
N PRO A 28 -45.55 26.78 17.33
CA PRO A 28 -46.95 27.15 17.19
C PRO A 28 -47.61 26.62 15.91
N GLU A 29 -48.78 26.03 16.14
CA GLU A 29 -49.81 25.65 15.19
C GLU A 29 -50.45 26.88 14.52
N SER A 30 -50.91 26.67 13.28
CA SER A 30 -51.57 27.63 12.39
C SER A 30 -52.93 28.11 12.94
N PRO A 31 -53.54 29.20 12.44
CA PRO A 31 -54.37 29.08 11.22
C PRO A 31 -54.62 30.36 10.38
N SER A 32 -55.18 30.13 9.20
CA SER A 32 -56.23 30.93 8.53
C SER A 32 -55.89 31.58 7.16
N THR A 33 -56.51 30.96 6.15
CA THR A 33 -57.37 31.58 5.12
C THR A 33 -56.74 32.52 4.09
N GLY A 34 -56.76 32.08 2.82
CA GLY A 34 -56.62 32.98 1.68
C GLY A 34 -56.21 32.32 0.37
N THR A 35 -57.06 31.47 -0.21
CA THR A 35 -56.86 31.01 -1.59
C THR A 35 -57.11 32.16 -2.57
N GLN A 36 -56.06 32.66 -3.21
CA GLN A 36 -56.16 33.36 -4.48
C GLN A 36 -55.18 32.73 -5.47
N ASN A 37 -55.73 32.06 -6.48
CA ASN A 37 -54.97 31.42 -7.54
C ASN A 37 -54.24 32.49 -8.38
N VAL A 38 -52.95 32.68 -8.09
CA VAL A 38 -52.01 33.56 -8.80
C VAL A 38 -51.50 32.99 -10.15
N PHE A 39 -52.13 31.93 -10.66
CA PHE A 39 -51.78 31.34 -11.95
C PHE A 39 -52.35 32.15 -13.12
N ARG A 40 -51.79 33.35 -13.37
CA ARG A 40 -51.81 33.91 -14.72
C ARG A 40 -50.91 33.03 -15.57
N GLN A 41 -51.49 32.41 -16.60
CA GLN A 41 -50.77 31.58 -17.56
C GLN A 41 -49.75 32.46 -18.29
N ILE A 42 -48.48 32.39 -17.87
CA ILE A 42 -47.37 32.93 -18.65
C ILE A 42 -47.22 31.98 -19.84
N ALA A 43 -47.59 32.43 -21.04
CA ALA A 43 -47.38 31.69 -22.28
C ALA A 43 -45.87 31.66 -22.60
N ILE A 44 -45.16 30.72 -21.96
CA ILE A 44 -43.76 30.43 -22.27
C ILE A 44 -43.75 29.59 -23.55
N LYS A 45 -43.19 30.15 -24.63
CA LYS A 45 -42.94 29.40 -25.87
C LYS A 45 -42.04 28.20 -25.54
N PRO A 46 -42.41 26.95 -25.92
CA PRO A 46 -41.56 25.82 -25.60
C PRO A 46 -40.28 25.92 -26.43
N VAL A 47 -39.14 26.16 -25.75
CA VAL A 47 -37.82 25.94 -26.35
C VAL A 47 -37.76 24.48 -26.76
N ALA A 48 -37.43 24.25 -28.03
CA ALA A 48 -37.25 22.93 -28.61
C ALA A 48 -36.31 22.11 -27.73
N LYS A 49 -36.81 20.97 -27.21
CA LYS A 49 -35.98 19.97 -26.55
C LYS A 49 -35.04 19.41 -27.60
N THR A 50 -33.81 19.90 -27.62
CA THR A 50 -32.73 19.18 -28.29
C THR A 50 -32.64 17.84 -27.59
N THR A 51 -32.94 16.76 -28.31
CA THR A 51 -32.62 15.40 -27.89
C THR A 51 -31.10 15.28 -27.95
N GLY A 52 -30.43 15.90 -26.98
CA GLY A 52 -29.00 15.78 -26.71
C GLY A 52 -28.78 14.48 -25.98
N GLN A 53 -28.81 13.38 -26.74
CA GLN A 53 -28.53 12.05 -26.23
C GLN A 53 -27.11 12.01 -25.66
N ARG A 54 -27.03 11.95 -24.34
CA ARG A 54 -25.97 11.36 -23.50
C ARG A 54 -24.54 11.51 -24.01
N ARG A 55 -23.79 12.42 -23.39
CA ARG A 55 -22.43 12.08 -22.98
C ARG A 55 -22.33 12.28 -21.48
N ARG A 56 -22.59 11.20 -20.73
CA ARG A 56 -22.06 11.06 -19.37
C ARG A 56 -20.61 11.52 -19.45
N GLY A 57 -20.28 12.62 -18.78
CA GLY A 57 -18.90 13.05 -18.55
C GLY A 57 -18.18 11.96 -17.76
N SER A 58 -17.71 10.93 -18.46
CA SER A 58 -16.99 9.78 -17.91
C SER A 58 -15.62 9.73 -18.57
N ARG A 59 -14.91 10.86 -18.53
CA ARG A 59 -13.49 10.93 -18.92
C ARG A 59 -12.66 11.85 -18.03
N GLU A 60 -13.29 12.71 -17.22
CA GLU A 60 -12.60 13.58 -16.25
C GLU A 60 -12.33 12.87 -14.90
N LYS A 61 -13.00 11.76 -14.61
CA LYS A 61 -12.67 10.87 -13.48
C LYS A 61 -11.55 9.89 -13.84
N LYS A 62 -10.59 10.29 -14.69
CA LYS A 62 -9.39 9.49 -14.98
C LYS A 62 -8.35 9.74 -13.89
N GLY A 63 -8.80 9.62 -12.64
CA GLY A 63 -7.91 9.56 -11.49
C GLY A 63 -7.17 8.23 -11.50
N GLY A 64 -5.89 8.28 -11.11
CA GLY A 64 -5.06 7.10 -10.88
C GLY A 64 -4.87 6.22 -12.11
N GLY A 65 -4.12 6.70 -13.11
CA GLY A 65 -3.59 5.81 -14.15
C GLY A 65 -2.92 4.59 -13.51
N ARG A 66 -2.96 3.43 -14.16
CA ARG A 66 -2.29 2.23 -13.66
C ARG A 66 -0.81 2.55 -13.43
N GLN A 67 -0.33 2.34 -12.20
CA GLN A 67 1.10 2.39 -11.89
C GLN A 67 1.82 1.42 -12.83
N LYS A 68 2.99 1.83 -13.34
CA LYS A 68 3.83 0.93 -14.15
C LYS A 68 4.11 -0.33 -13.34
N GLN A 69 3.79 -1.49 -13.93
CA GLN A 69 4.10 -2.77 -13.31
C GLN A 69 5.62 -2.94 -13.35
N VAL A 70 6.22 -3.03 -12.17
CA VAL A 70 7.65 -3.26 -12.01
C VAL A 70 7.83 -4.75 -11.74
N LYS A 71 8.85 -5.35 -12.37
CA LYS A 71 9.17 -6.77 -12.18
C LYS A 71 9.68 -6.98 -10.75
N LYS A 72 9.08 -7.92 -10.04
CA LYS A 72 9.39 -8.24 -8.64
C LYS A 72 9.74 -9.71 -8.47
N LEU A 73 10.51 -10.00 -7.44
CA LEU A 73 10.85 -11.36 -7.07
C LEU A 73 9.62 -12.09 -6.47
N ASN A 74 9.45 -13.37 -6.78
CA ASN A 74 8.30 -14.11 -6.29
C ASN A 74 8.46 -14.49 -4.81
N ARG A 75 7.71 -13.81 -3.94
CA ARG A 75 7.69 -14.04 -2.49
C ARG A 75 7.53 -15.50 -2.04
N GLN A 76 6.82 -16.33 -2.79
CA GLN A 76 6.61 -17.76 -2.46
C GLN A 76 7.91 -18.57 -2.54
N LYS A 77 8.87 -18.12 -3.36
CA LYS A 77 10.15 -18.80 -3.56
C LYS A 77 11.23 -18.40 -2.55
N TYR A 78 10.84 -17.77 -1.44
CA TYR A 78 11.80 -17.34 -0.41
C TYR A 78 12.64 -18.50 0.13
N LEU A 79 12.04 -19.68 0.33
CA LEU A 79 12.78 -20.85 0.85
C LEU A 79 13.80 -21.36 -0.17
N GLU A 80 13.41 -21.50 -1.44
CA GLU A 80 14.34 -21.85 -2.53
C GLU A 80 15.53 -20.88 -2.56
N TYR A 81 15.23 -19.58 -2.48
CA TYR A 81 16.24 -18.53 -2.43
C TYR A 81 17.16 -18.67 -1.22
N LYS A 82 16.59 -18.79 -0.02
CA LYS A 82 17.32 -18.85 1.25
C LYS A 82 18.33 -19.98 1.28
N TYR A 83 17.96 -21.17 0.81
CA TYR A 83 18.87 -22.32 0.85
C TYR A 83 19.93 -22.25 -0.25
N ALA A 84 19.57 -21.94 -1.49
CA ALA A 84 20.52 -21.87 -2.59
C ALA A 84 21.51 -20.69 -2.45
N ALA A 85 21.03 -19.51 -2.05
CA ALA A 85 21.90 -18.36 -1.83
C ALA A 85 22.86 -18.59 -0.65
N ARG A 86 22.42 -19.31 0.40
CA ARG A 86 23.30 -19.66 1.52
C ARG A 86 24.43 -20.59 1.09
N ASP A 87 24.14 -21.52 0.19
CA ASP A 87 25.13 -22.44 -0.38
C ASP A 87 26.15 -21.69 -1.24
N MET A 88 25.68 -20.80 -2.14
CA MET A 88 26.54 -19.95 -2.98
C MET A 88 27.42 -18.99 -2.15
N LEU A 89 26.93 -18.50 -1.01
CA LEU A 89 27.67 -17.57 -0.14
C LEU A 89 28.58 -18.29 0.87
N ALA A 90 28.57 -19.63 0.92
CA ALA A 90 29.40 -20.40 1.84
C ALA A 90 30.88 -20.39 1.45
N ASP A 91 31.19 -19.98 0.22
CA ASP A 91 32.55 -19.88 -0.31
C ASP A 91 33.47 -19.02 0.59
N PRO A 92 34.76 -19.37 0.72
CA PRO A 92 35.73 -18.67 1.57
C PRO A 92 36.03 -17.25 1.07
N GLY A 93 35.66 -16.92 -0.17
CA GLY A 93 35.81 -15.58 -0.73
C GLY A 93 34.82 -14.56 -0.16
N VAL A 94 33.79 -14.99 0.58
CA VAL A 94 32.82 -14.10 1.21
C VAL A 94 33.02 -14.09 2.74
N PRO A 95 33.36 -12.94 3.34
CA PRO A 95 33.45 -12.81 4.79
C PRO A 95 32.14 -13.20 5.48
N GLU A 96 32.24 -14.05 6.51
CA GLU A 96 31.08 -14.66 7.17
C GLU A 96 30.14 -13.62 7.80
N GLU A 97 30.70 -12.51 8.27
CA GLU A 97 29.98 -11.36 8.85
C GLU A 97 28.93 -10.77 7.89
N HIS A 98 29.21 -10.78 6.58
CA HIS A 98 28.35 -10.17 5.57
C HIS A 98 27.33 -11.14 4.97
N ARG A 99 27.45 -12.46 5.17
CA ARG A 99 26.58 -13.48 4.52
C ARG A 99 25.10 -13.28 4.87
N SER A 100 24.80 -13.14 6.16
CA SER A 100 23.43 -12.95 6.65
C SER A 100 22.81 -11.63 6.17
N ASN A 101 23.63 -10.57 6.14
CA ASN A 101 23.21 -9.25 5.68
C ASN A 101 22.91 -9.25 4.18
N LEU A 102 23.80 -9.80 3.36
CA LEU A 102 23.62 -9.94 1.92
C LEU A 102 22.36 -10.75 1.61
N LEU A 103 22.19 -11.92 2.24
CA LEU A 103 21.04 -12.80 2.01
C LEU A 103 19.72 -12.06 2.28
N GLY A 104 19.61 -11.38 3.41
CA GLY A 104 18.41 -10.64 3.80
C GLY A 104 18.15 -9.40 2.94
N GLN A 105 19.18 -8.61 2.65
CA GLN A 105 19.06 -7.37 1.90
C GLN A 105 18.73 -7.61 0.42
N ILE A 106 19.40 -8.56 -0.24
CA ILE A 106 19.12 -8.93 -1.64
C ILE A 106 17.64 -9.31 -1.79
N TRP A 107 17.12 -10.13 -0.86
CA TRP A 107 15.71 -10.53 -0.89
C TRP A 107 14.76 -9.36 -0.65
N ALA A 108 15.04 -8.54 0.36
CA ALA A 108 14.20 -7.40 0.69
C ALA A 108 14.14 -6.38 -0.47
N LYS A 109 15.27 -6.11 -1.14
CA LYS A 109 15.33 -5.24 -2.32
C LYS A 109 14.55 -5.86 -3.49
N GLY A 110 14.75 -7.15 -3.76
CA GLY A 110 14.11 -7.88 -4.86
C GLY A 110 12.59 -8.01 -4.75
N GLU A 111 12.08 -8.31 -3.55
CA GLU A 111 10.65 -8.55 -3.31
C GLU A 111 9.87 -7.25 -3.07
N ARG A 112 10.44 -6.30 -2.30
CA ARG A 112 9.74 -5.06 -1.93
C ARG A 112 9.83 -4.00 -3.02
N ILE A 113 11.03 -3.78 -3.57
CA ILE A 113 11.30 -2.72 -4.54
C ILE A 113 11.10 -3.28 -5.95
N SER A 114 12.12 -3.97 -6.47
CA SER A 114 12.15 -4.52 -7.82
C SER A 114 13.25 -5.55 -7.94
N TYR A 115 13.11 -6.42 -8.94
CA TYR A 115 14.16 -7.36 -9.34
C TYR A 115 15.46 -6.65 -9.73
N GLU A 116 15.37 -5.53 -10.44
CA GLU A 116 16.53 -4.73 -10.87
C GLU A 116 17.29 -4.15 -9.67
N ALA A 117 16.58 -3.68 -8.64
CA ALA A 117 17.21 -3.17 -7.41
C ALA A 117 17.99 -4.25 -6.63
N ALA A 118 17.66 -5.53 -6.80
CA ALA A 118 18.45 -6.62 -6.23
C ALA A 118 19.75 -6.85 -7.01
N LEU A 119 19.74 -6.67 -8.33
CA LEU A 119 20.95 -6.76 -9.16
C LEU A 119 21.91 -5.61 -8.87
N GLU A 120 21.40 -4.38 -8.83
CA GLU A 120 22.18 -3.18 -8.50
C GLU A 120 22.86 -3.33 -7.12
N TYR A 121 22.15 -3.91 -6.15
CA TYR A 121 22.72 -4.16 -4.83
C TYR A 121 23.85 -5.21 -4.86
N ILE A 122 23.78 -6.23 -5.73
CA ILE A 122 24.87 -7.20 -5.89
C ILE A 122 26.09 -6.53 -6.53
N GLU A 123 25.88 -5.71 -7.56
CA GLU A 123 26.94 -4.96 -8.24
C GLU A 123 27.63 -3.96 -7.31
N GLU A 124 26.88 -3.26 -6.46
CA GLU A 124 27.41 -2.37 -5.43
C GLU A 124 28.32 -3.15 -4.45
N LYS A 125 27.92 -4.34 -4.02
CA LYS A 125 28.68 -5.17 -3.08
C LYS A 125 29.87 -5.90 -3.71
N GLU A 126 29.82 -6.15 -5.02
CA GLU A 126 30.97 -6.57 -5.81
C GLU A 126 31.99 -5.43 -5.94
N ALA A 127 31.55 -4.21 -6.22
CA ALA A 127 32.41 -3.03 -6.33
C ALA A 127 33.07 -2.65 -4.98
N GLU A 128 32.40 -2.88 -3.86
CA GLU A 128 32.97 -2.75 -2.51
C GLU A 128 34.01 -3.84 -2.18
N GLY A 129 34.10 -4.91 -2.98
CA GLY A 129 35.01 -6.04 -2.75
C GLY A 129 34.56 -7.02 -1.67
N ILE A 130 33.28 -6.97 -1.26
CA ILE A 130 32.71 -7.90 -0.27
C ILE A 130 32.36 -9.24 -0.93
N LEU A 131 31.95 -9.20 -2.20
CA LEU A 131 31.61 -10.37 -2.99
C LEU A 131 32.64 -10.59 -4.11
N PRO A 132 33.16 -11.82 -4.29
CA PRO A 132 33.94 -12.15 -5.46
C PRO A 132 33.03 -12.16 -6.70
N ALA A 133 33.57 -11.72 -7.84
CA ALA A 133 32.83 -11.58 -9.11
C ALA A 133 32.17 -12.89 -9.56
N THR A 134 32.78 -14.04 -9.26
CA THR A 134 32.24 -15.37 -9.60
C THR A 134 30.91 -15.62 -8.90
N VAL A 135 30.86 -15.39 -7.58
CA VAL A 135 29.65 -15.60 -6.75
C VAL A 135 28.59 -14.56 -7.10
N ALA A 136 28.99 -13.32 -7.38
CA ALA A 136 28.08 -12.27 -7.83
C ALA A 136 27.36 -12.68 -9.13
N ALA A 137 28.09 -13.17 -10.13
CA ALA A 137 27.51 -13.64 -11.38
C ALA A 137 26.54 -14.82 -11.21
N ASP A 138 26.87 -15.76 -10.33
CA ASP A 138 26.00 -16.92 -10.03
C ASP A 138 24.72 -16.49 -9.31
N LEU A 139 24.80 -15.56 -8.36
CA LEU A 139 23.63 -14.97 -7.70
C LEU A 139 22.73 -14.23 -8.69
N GLN A 140 23.30 -13.43 -9.59
CA GLN A 140 22.53 -12.74 -10.63
C GLN A 140 21.81 -13.75 -11.55
N ARG A 141 22.50 -14.81 -11.97
CA ARG A 141 21.89 -15.89 -12.78
C ARG A 141 20.76 -16.59 -12.01
N PHE A 142 20.93 -16.82 -10.72
CA PHE A 142 19.92 -17.45 -9.89
C PHE A 142 18.69 -16.58 -9.70
N LEU A 143 18.86 -15.28 -9.44
CA LEU A 143 17.74 -14.34 -9.30
C LEU A 143 16.90 -14.24 -10.58
N ARG A 144 17.54 -14.27 -11.77
CA ARG A 144 16.82 -14.32 -13.08
C ARG A 144 15.83 -15.47 -13.17
N ARG A 145 16.14 -16.62 -12.55
CA ARG A 145 15.28 -17.81 -12.54
C ARG A 145 14.09 -17.68 -11.56
N LEU A 146 14.23 -16.86 -10.53
CA LEU A 146 13.23 -16.66 -9.48
C LEU A 146 12.26 -15.52 -9.78
N GLU A 147 12.62 -14.64 -10.71
CA GLU A 147 11.79 -13.52 -11.14
C GLU A 147 10.49 -14.02 -11.78
N THR A 148 9.38 -13.35 -11.46
CA THR A 148 8.13 -13.50 -12.20
C THR A 148 7.82 -12.22 -12.94
N ARG A 149 7.57 -12.31 -14.25
CA ARG A 149 7.01 -11.20 -15.03
C ARG A 149 5.57 -10.98 -14.59
N ARG A 150 5.29 -9.85 -13.94
CA ARG A 150 3.95 -9.38 -13.57
C ARG A 150 3.75 -7.97 -14.13
#